data_AF-E6TE14-F1
#
_entry.id   AF-E6TE14-F1
#
_cell.length_a   1.000
_cell.length_b   1.000
_cell.length_c   1.000
_cell.angle_alpha   90.00
_cell.angle_beta   90.00
_cell.angle_gamma   90.00
#
_symmetry.space_group_name_H-M   'P 1'
#
loop_
_entity.id
_entity.type
_entity.pdbx_description
1 polymer ?
#
loop_
_entity_poly.entity_id
_entity_poly.type
_entity_poly.pdbx_seq_one_letter_code
_entity_poly.pdbx_strand_id
1 'polypeptide(L)'
;MDKIKMLMTILAGAGVALWTAGVATADDYMFLDEVRQKVGAPISAEHALKLGHVACDAIRDGVNSGLSFGSARAKADEAVGWAQQDMGLSMSMPDGMFLVEAAEHQLC
;
A
#
# COMPACT_ATOMS: atom_id res chain seq x y z
N MET A 1 24.14 -55.14 17.14
CA MET A 1 25.41 -54.52 16.72
C MET A 1 25.16 -53.77 15.43
N ASP A 2 25.39 -52.48 15.21
CA ASP A 2 25.87 -51.35 16.01
C ASP A 2 25.74 -50.15 15.06
N LYS A 3 24.82 -49.20 15.28
CA LYS A 3 24.88 -47.85 14.67
C LYS A 3 24.27 -46.77 15.57
N ILE A 4 24.22 -47.02 16.88
CA ILE A 4 24.09 -45.96 17.87
C ILE A 4 25.49 -45.35 17.99
N LYS A 5 25.56 -44.02 18.01
CA LYS A 5 26.70 -43.18 18.44
C LYS A 5 27.46 -42.50 17.29
N MET A 6 26.99 -41.31 16.90
CA MET A 6 27.88 -40.15 16.90
C MET A 6 27.09 -38.82 16.87
N LEU A 7 27.21 -38.07 17.98
CA LEU A 7 27.22 -36.61 18.15
C LEU A 7 26.14 -35.78 17.40
N MET A 8 25.20 -35.05 17.99
CA MET A 8 25.18 -34.22 19.21
C MET A 8 26.37 -33.26 19.35
N THR A 9 26.34 -32.13 18.60
CA THR A 9 26.82 -30.81 19.07
C THR A 9 26.18 -29.64 18.29
N ILE A 10 25.16 -29.02 18.89
CA ILE A 10 24.94 -27.57 19.13
C ILE A 10 25.39 -26.54 18.06
N LEU A 11 24.42 -25.76 17.55
CA LEU A 11 24.51 -24.31 17.31
C LEU A 11 23.06 -23.76 17.40
N ALA A 12 22.55 -23.35 18.56
CA ALA A 12 22.72 -22.04 19.20
C ALA A 12 22.59 -20.84 18.24
N GLY A 13 21.42 -20.19 18.27
CA GLY A 13 21.30 -18.74 18.15
C GLY A 13 21.14 -18.15 16.74
N ALA A 14 19.89 -17.87 16.36
CA ALA A 14 19.43 -16.60 15.81
C ALA A 14 17.89 -16.72 15.77
N GLY A 15 17.13 -16.01 16.59
CA GLY A 15 17.07 -14.56 16.53
C GLY A 15 16.05 -14.19 15.46
N VAL A 16 14.79 -14.13 15.87
CA VAL A 16 13.68 -13.38 15.27
C VAL A 16 13.91 -12.93 13.83
N ALA A 17 13.42 -13.68 12.85
CA ALA A 17 13.13 -13.12 11.54
C ALA A 17 11.90 -12.21 11.68
N LEU A 18 12.09 -11.05 12.32
CA LEU A 18 11.30 -9.87 12.03
C LEU A 18 11.62 -9.60 10.57
N TRP A 19 10.70 -9.98 9.70
CA TRP A 19 10.63 -9.42 8.38
C TRP A 19 10.51 -7.92 8.59
N THR A 20 11.64 -7.23 8.57
CA THR A 20 11.68 -5.86 8.12
C THR A 20 11.20 -5.94 6.68
N ALA A 21 9.88 -5.88 6.49
CA ALA A 21 9.36 -5.20 5.33
C ALA A 21 10.13 -3.89 5.32
N GLY A 22 11.16 -3.83 4.48
CA GLY A 22 11.90 -2.61 4.25
C GLY A 22 10.83 -1.63 3.84
N VAL A 23 10.47 -0.75 4.76
CA VAL A 23 9.59 0.37 4.48
C VAL A 23 10.44 1.22 3.55
N ALA A 24 10.37 0.96 2.25
CA ALA A 24 10.49 2.02 1.29
C ALA A 24 9.50 3.05 1.82
N THR A 25 10.02 4.13 2.39
CA THR A 25 9.20 5.19 2.95
C THR A 25 8.57 5.87 1.74
N ALA A 26 7.51 5.26 1.22
CA ALA A 26 6.40 5.97 0.64
C ALA A 26 6.21 7.21 1.52
N ASP A 27 6.25 8.39 0.91
CA ASP A 27 6.31 9.61 1.69
C ASP A 27 4.90 9.91 2.19
N ASP A 28 4.49 9.17 3.23
CA ASP A 28 3.18 9.27 3.87
C ASP A 28 2.89 10.71 4.31
N TYR A 29 3.93 11.46 4.69
CA TYR A 29 3.78 12.87 5.06
C TYR A 29 3.45 13.73 3.84
N MET A 30 4.19 13.58 2.75
CA MET A 30 3.94 14.31 1.50
C MET A 30 2.61 13.90 0.86
N PHE A 31 2.25 12.62 0.93
CA PHE A 31 0.95 12.11 0.52
C PHE A 31 -0.17 12.76 1.32
N LEU A 32 -0.08 12.74 2.66
CA LEU A 32 -1.09 13.35 3.52
C LEU A 32 -1.17 14.87 3.33
N ASP A 33 -0.05 15.53 3.05
CA ASP A 33 -0.01 16.95 2.74
C ASP A 33 -0.72 17.24 1.41
N GLU A 34 -0.41 16.50 0.34
CA GLU A 34 -1.04 16.66 -0.98
C GLU A 34 -2.55 16.35 -0.94
N VAL A 35 -2.95 15.30 -0.20
CA VAL A 35 -4.36 14.97 0.04
C VAL A 35 -5.07 16.12 0.75
N ARG A 36 -4.48 16.73 1.78
CA ARG A 36 -5.08 17.87 2.50
C ARG A 36 -5.26 19.10 1.61
N GLN A 37 -4.42 19.27 0.58
CA GLN A 37 -4.50 20.40 -0.34
C GLN A 37 -5.56 20.20 -1.43
N LYS A 38 -5.79 18.95 -1.87
CA LYS A 38 -6.61 18.65 -3.06
C LYS A 38 -7.95 17.99 -2.75
N VAL A 39 -8.06 17.23 -1.66
CA VAL A 39 -9.26 16.49 -1.28
C VAL A 39 -10.13 17.34 -0.35
N GLY A 40 -11.35 17.63 -0.78
CA GLY A 40 -12.33 18.41 -0.01
C GLY A 40 -13.13 17.57 0.98
N ALA A 41 -13.15 16.24 0.81
CA ALA A 41 -13.85 15.33 1.71
C ALA A 41 -13.17 15.27 3.09
N PRO A 42 -13.94 15.34 4.20
CA PRO A 42 -13.39 15.16 5.53
C PRO A 42 -13.02 13.68 5.73
N ILE A 43 -11.72 13.38 5.63
CA ILE A 43 -11.16 12.04 5.84
C ILE A 43 -10.08 12.06 6.92
N SER A 44 -9.98 10.98 7.70
CA SER A 44 -8.88 10.81 8.65
C SER A 44 -7.59 10.49 7.90
N ALA A 45 -6.44 10.80 8.52
CA ALA A 45 -5.14 10.44 7.95
C ALA A 45 -5.01 8.91 7.74
N GLU A 46 -5.56 8.11 8.66
CA GLU A 46 -5.59 6.65 8.53
C GLU A 46 -6.38 6.19 7.30
N HIS A 47 -7.58 6.74 7.09
CA HIS A 47 -8.39 6.41 5.92
C HIS A 47 -7.73 6.88 4.63
N ALA A 48 -7.12 8.08 4.64
CA ALA A 48 -6.37 8.59 3.50
C ALA A 48 -5.22 7.64 3.13
N LEU A 49 -4.39 7.23 4.09
CA LEU A 49 -3.27 6.32 3.85
C LEU A 49 -3.75 4.95 3.36
N LYS A 50 -4.82 4.42 3.94
CA LYS A 50 -5.39 3.15 3.50
C LYS A 50 -5.88 3.22 2.05
N LEU A 51 -6.59 4.28 1.68
CA LEU A 51 -7.00 4.52 0.30
C LEU A 51 -5.79 4.76 -0.62
N GLY A 52 -4.75 5.45 -0.14
CA GLY A 52 -3.53 5.71 -0.89
C GLY A 52 -2.77 4.43 -1.23
N HIS A 53 -2.62 3.51 -0.27
CA HIS A 53 -2.04 2.20 -0.53
C HIS A 53 -2.90 1.36 -1.48
N VAL A 54 -4.24 1.40 -1.35
CA VAL A 54 -5.14 0.72 -2.31
C VAL A 54 -4.94 1.25 -3.73
N ALA A 55 -4.87 2.57 -3.89
CA ALA A 55 -4.60 3.19 -5.18
C ALA A 55 -3.25 2.71 -5.73
N CYS A 56 -2.23 2.73 -4.89
CA CYS A 56 -0.88 2.40 -5.30
C CYS A 56 -0.69 0.94 -5.68
N ASP A 57 -1.23 0.03 -4.88
CA ASP A 57 -1.25 -1.40 -5.19
C ASP A 57 -2.00 -1.66 -6.50
N ALA A 58 -3.14 -0.99 -6.74
CA ALA A 58 -3.90 -1.12 -7.98
C ALA A 58 -3.14 -0.60 -9.21
N ILE A 59 -2.41 0.52 -9.09
CA ILE A 59 -1.51 1.03 -10.14
C ILE A 59 -0.42 0.00 -10.43
N ARG A 60 0.28 -0.45 -9.39
CA ARG A 60 1.38 -1.42 -9.51
C ARG A 60 0.91 -2.73 -10.15
N ASP A 61 -0.23 -3.25 -9.72
CA ASP A 61 -0.82 -4.47 -10.26
C ASP A 61 -1.26 -4.29 -11.72
N GLY A 62 -1.82 -3.12 -12.06
CA GLY A 62 -2.16 -2.77 -13.43
C GLY A 62 -0.93 -2.79 -14.34
N VAL A 63 0.13 -2.07 -13.95
CA VAL A 63 1.39 -2.02 -14.70
C VAL A 63 2.02 -3.41 -14.82
N ASN A 64 2.08 -4.17 -13.73
CA ASN A 64 2.62 -5.53 -13.71
C ASN A 64 1.83 -6.52 -14.60
N SER A 65 0.52 -6.28 -14.78
CA SER A 65 -0.33 -7.05 -15.70
C SER A 65 -0.22 -6.62 -17.17
N GLY A 66 0.63 -5.63 -17.48
CA GLY A 66 0.86 -5.13 -18.83
C GLY A 66 -0.10 -4.02 -19.26
N LEU A 67 -0.86 -3.42 -18.33
CA LEU A 67 -1.68 -2.25 -18.64
C LEU A 67 -0.81 -1.03 -18.88
N SER A 68 -1.29 -0.14 -19.75
CA SER A 68 -0.75 1.22 -19.81
C SER A 68 -0.95 1.90 -18.47
N PHE A 69 -0.06 2.84 -18.14
CA PHE A 69 -0.15 3.57 -16.87
C PHE A 69 -1.50 4.29 -16.69
N GLY A 70 -2.05 4.90 -17.75
CA GLY A 70 -3.38 5.52 -17.69
C GLY A 70 -4.51 4.52 -17.43
N SER A 71 -4.42 3.30 -17.97
CA SER A 71 -5.37 2.23 -17.68
C SER A 71 -5.22 1.68 -16.25
N ALA A 72 -3.98 1.61 -15.74
CA ALA A 72 -3.70 1.24 -14.36
C ALA A 72 -4.25 2.29 -13.37
N ARG A 73 -4.12 3.58 -13.70
CA ARG A 73 -4.72 4.68 -12.93
C ARG A 73 -6.25 4.61 -12.90
N ALA A 74 -6.89 4.37 -14.04
CA ALA A 74 -8.35 4.19 -14.07
C ALA A 74 -8.82 3.01 -13.21
N LYS A 75 -8.05 1.92 -13.16
CA LYS A 75 -8.30 0.79 -12.26
C LYS A 75 -8.10 1.18 -10.79
N ALA A 76 -7.14 2.05 -10.48
CA ALA A 76 -6.94 2.58 -9.14
C ALA A 76 -8.08 3.52 -8.70
N ASP A 77 -8.62 4.34 -9.60
CA ASP A 77 -9.83 5.15 -9.34
C ASP A 77 -11.02 4.25 -8.97
N GLU A 78 -11.21 3.15 -9.69
CA GLU A 78 -12.24 2.15 -9.37
C GLU A 78 -11.99 1.50 -8.00
N ALA A 79 -10.76 1.05 -7.73
CA ALA A 79 -10.41 0.41 -6.47
C ALA A 79 -10.61 1.34 -5.26
N VAL A 80 -10.23 2.62 -5.38
CA VAL A 80 -10.48 3.65 -4.37
C VAL A 80 -11.99 3.88 -4.20
N GLY A 81 -12.76 3.89 -5.30
CA GLY A 81 -14.22 3.98 -5.28
C GLY A 81 -14.89 2.88 -4.44
N TRP A 82 -14.48 1.63 -4.63
CA TRP A 82 -14.99 0.51 -3.83
C TRP A 82 -14.51 0.58 -2.37
N ALA A 83 -13.23 0.89 -2.15
CA ALA A 83 -12.65 0.94 -0.81
C ALA A 83 -13.26 2.07 0.04
N GLN A 84 -13.54 3.24 -0.54
CA GLN A 84 -14.19 4.33 0.19
C GLN A 84 -15.61 3.95 0.62
N GLN A 85 -16.34 3.20 -0.23
CA GLN A 85 -17.69 2.74 0.06
C GLN A 85 -17.69 1.71 1.19
N ASP A 86 -16.74 0.77 1.17
CA ASP A 86 -16.53 -0.22 2.24
C ASP A 86 -16.21 0.46 3.59
N MET A 87 -15.45 1.56 3.56
CA MET A 87 -15.12 2.34 4.75
C MET A 87 -16.23 3.31 5.19
N GLY A 88 -17.37 3.36 4.49
CA GLY A 88 -18.47 4.28 4.80
C GLY A 88 -18.11 5.75 4.58
N LEU A 89 -17.13 6.02 3.72
CA LEU A 89 -16.71 7.36 3.34
C LEU A 89 -17.57 7.85 2.19
N SER A 90 -18.01 9.10 2.27
CA SER A 90 -18.79 9.76 1.22
C SER A 90 -17.90 10.77 0.49
N MET A 91 -16.84 10.30 -0.18
CA MET A 91 -16.00 11.19 -0.99
C MET A 91 -16.64 11.39 -2.37
N SER A 92 -16.43 12.56 -2.95
CA SER A 92 -16.84 12.79 -4.34
C SER A 92 -15.91 12.03 -5.30
N MET A 93 -16.35 11.84 -6.55
CA MET A 93 -15.48 11.28 -7.59
C MET A 93 -14.19 12.11 -7.80
N PRO A 94 -14.24 13.47 -7.86
CA PRO A 94 -13.03 14.29 -7.88
C PRO A 94 -12.09 14.05 -6.70
N ASP A 95 -12.62 13.93 -5.48
CA ASP A 95 -11.82 13.65 -4.28
C ASP A 95 -11.07 12.32 -4.40
N GLY A 96 -11.76 11.27 -4.91
CA GLY A 96 -11.15 9.97 -5.18
C GLY A 96 -10.01 10.06 -6.19
N MET A 97 -10.21 10.78 -7.30
CA MET A 97 -9.19 10.95 -8.34
C MET A 97 -7.97 11.74 -7.84
N PHE A 98 -8.17 12.77 -7.02
CA PHE A 98 -7.06 13.51 -6.41
C PHE A 98 -6.29 12.67 -5.40
N LEU A 99 -6.97 11.80 -4.67
CA LEU A 99 -6.31 10.86 -3.77
C LEU A 99 -5.45 9.86 -4.56
N VAL A 100 -5.96 9.32 -5.67
CA VAL A 100 -5.19 8.43 -6.56
C VAL A 100 -3.98 9.16 -7.13
N GLU A 101 -4.12 10.43 -7.52
CA GLU A 101 -3.00 11.26 -7.98
C GLU A 101 -1.94 11.46 -6.91
N ALA A 102 -2.34 11.78 -5.68
CA ALA A 102 -1.41 11.94 -4.57
C ALA A 102 -0.67 10.62 -4.27
N ALA A 103 -1.38 9.48 -4.34
CA ALA A 103 -0.78 8.17 -4.16
C ALA A 103 0.22 7.85 -5.28
N GLU A 104 -0.13 8.16 -6.52
CA GLU A 104 0.76 8.02 -7.68
C GLU A 104 2.07 8.80 -7.49
N HIS A 105 1.99 10.05 -7.02
CA HIS A 105 3.15 10.91 -6.87
C HIS A 105 4.06 10.53 -5.70
N GLN A 106 3.48 10.07 -4.59
CA GLN A 106 4.20 9.99 -3.30
C GLN A 106 4.41 8.55 -2.79
N LEU A 107 3.63 7.57 -3.27
CA LEU A 107 3.59 6.23 -2.69
C LEU A 107 4.07 5.08 -3.61
N CYS A 108 4.23 5.25 -4.93
CA CYS A 108 4.32 4.14 -5.91
C CYS A 108 5.67 3.78 -6.57
#